data_AF-A0A177LT93-F1
#
_entry.id   AF-A0A177LT93-F1
#
_cell.length_a   1.000
_cell.length_b   1.000
_cell.length_c   1.000
_cell.angle_alpha   90.00
_cell.angle_beta   90.00
_cell.angle_gamma   90.00
#
_symmetry.space_group_name_H-M   'P 1'
#
loop_
_entity.id
_entity.type
_entity.pdbx_description
1 polymer ?
#
loop_
_entity_poly.entity_id
_entity_poly.type
_entity_poly.pdbx_seq_one_letter_code
_entity_poly.pdbx_strand_id
1 'polypeptide(L)'
;MPPAELIQSLIPRLPRFAEEDGDFYSVPRQDLIDVLVQEQIDRSAAATCVSLLETLLDTLAVLDRTRLQNGEWCFVSFPAQLLATSVLTAMSDNDSRLFPASFWNTRDIANDKKDQQRDVLRWIEQSRFEQHATRQAPPIRFIYVAWSIVKLDGRTLFYQREDSQKRFDKTAGDYGLLGGRANQHDIVGVSDAAQVLAALQAPNSERVLNALPATLQRELREEAGLRGEHYQFSLWRRLKPYRQVQGVAPNHALTEYYLDIFRIELTLEGFLFLQQRIAGDERLAWLTLEDIARGESNDGKIPYIKALYDDFEGDRAALVAALRELPDSFAPGYRLDRDNYGIILSLNASVPITAGVLGKEKPLALALSAYQGQLLLGLAAHLRGFVLVADKPSLLLHPFGWIEVVDDSALQRELCDLAAALKDGEIIVEVRRERYFRLSVRPDLVYFDDDLYAFTVDREDLRSVRTKISVNISRRAFVTALGTVESQVESFKLPLELVNKLIDLAERQFTADNELAVKVEDAYKKGLDREPRFKALGLRKLVHRVDGVMRFAVKREVR
;
A
#
# COMPACT_ATOMS: atom_id res chain seq x y z
N MET A 1 13.76 36.85 -48.24
CA MET A 1 13.03 35.67 -48.70
C MET A 1 12.48 34.92 -47.49
N PRO A 2 11.18 34.57 -47.44
CA PRO A 2 10.60 33.72 -46.40
C PRO A 2 11.26 32.33 -46.36
N PRO A 3 11.26 31.63 -45.20
CA PRO A 3 11.85 30.29 -45.08
C PRO A 3 11.30 29.26 -46.09
N ALA A 4 10.02 29.35 -46.43
CA ALA A 4 9.37 28.43 -47.37
C ALA A 4 9.97 28.52 -48.79
N GLU A 5 10.19 29.74 -49.30
CA GLU A 5 10.78 29.99 -50.62
C GLU A 5 12.24 29.52 -50.69
N LEU A 6 13.00 29.64 -49.59
CA LEU A 6 14.36 29.12 -49.49
C LEU A 6 14.39 27.59 -49.70
N ILE A 7 13.53 26.86 -48.98
CA ILE A 7 13.44 25.40 -49.10
C ILE A 7 13.00 25.01 -50.51
N GLN A 8 12.02 25.73 -51.08
CA GLN A 8 11.51 25.47 -52.42
C GLN A 8 12.61 25.60 -53.50
N SER A 9 13.51 26.58 -53.37
CA SER A 9 14.64 26.77 -54.30
C SER A 9 15.65 25.61 -54.25
N LEU A 10 15.77 24.93 -53.10
CA LEU A 10 16.70 23.81 -52.89
C LEU A 10 16.16 22.47 -53.35
N ILE A 11 14.84 22.23 -53.31
CA ILE A 11 14.22 20.93 -53.65
C ILE A 11 14.67 20.39 -55.03
N PRO A 12 14.73 21.19 -56.12
CA PRO A 12 15.21 20.72 -57.42
C PRO A 12 16.69 20.35 -57.44
N ARG A 13 17.47 20.79 -56.44
CA ARG A 13 18.93 20.66 -56.34
C ARG A 13 19.37 19.56 -55.37
N LEU A 14 18.44 18.87 -54.72
CA LEU A 14 18.74 17.75 -53.84
C LEU A 14 19.36 16.56 -54.61
N PRO A 15 20.13 15.68 -53.95
CA PRO A 15 20.57 14.41 -54.53
C PRO A 15 19.37 13.57 -55.01
N ARG A 16 19.61 12.61 -55.91
CA ARG A 16 18.58 11.63 -56.30
C ARG A 16 19.09 10.21 -56.16
N PHE A 17 18.14 9.34 -55.91
CA PHE A 17 18.25 7.89 -55.88
C PHE A 17 17.19 7.35 -56.84
N ALA A 18 17.53 6.37 -57.66
CA ALA A 18 16.60 5.73 -58.58
C ALA A 18 15.69 4.74 -57.82
N GLU A 19 14.44 4.63 -58.25
CA GLU A 19 13.48 3.66 -57.68
C GLU A 19 13.92 2.22 -57.95
N GLU A 20 14.48 1.98 -59.12
CA GLU A 20 15.01 0.70 -59.59
C GLU A 20 16.52 0.80 -59.81
N ASP A 21 17.21 -0.34 -59.85
CA ASP A 21 18.63 -0.49 -60.19
C ASP A 21 19.67 0.22 -59.29
N GLY A 22 19.23 1.02 -58.32
CA GLY A 22 20.08 1.57 -57.26
C GLY A 22 21.02 2.69 -57.68
N ASP A 23 20.80 3.29 -58.85
CA ASP A 23 21.56 4.45 -59.32
C ASP A 23 21.32 5.67 -58.40
N PHE A 24 22.36 6.46 -58.14
CA PHE A 24 22.24 7.67 -57.33
C PHE A 24 23.32 8.71 -57.67
N TYR A 25 23.11 9.95 -57.26
CA TYR A 25 24.15 10.98 -57.25
C TYR A 25 24.16 11.75 -55.93
N SER A 26 25.36 12.21 -55.53
CA SER A 26 25.55 13.10 -54.39
C SER A 26 25.62 14.56 -54.83
N VAL A 27 25.34 15.47 -53.91
CA VAL A 27 25.41 16.92 -54.13
C VAL A 27 26.34 17.54 -53.08
N PRO A 28 27.40 18.27 -53.48
CA PRO A 28 28.23 19.00 -52.54
C PRO A 28 27.43 20.02 -51.73
N ARG A 29 27.68 20.09 -50.42
CA ARG A 29 27.05 21.07 -49.52
C ARG A 29 27.27 22.51 -50.00
N GLN A 30 28.43 22.79 -50.59
CA GLN A 30 28.75 24.13 -51.09
C GLN A 30 27.85 24.55 -52.25
N ASP A 31 27.46 23.62 -53.11
CA ASP A 31 26.59 23.88 -54.26
C ASP A 31 25.19 24.32 -53.80
N LEU A 32 24.66 23.69 -52.73
CA LEU A 32 23.39 24.10 -52.12
C LEU A 32 23.45 25.50 -51.52
N ILE A 33 24.59 25.86 -50.90
CA ILE A 33 24.81 27.22 -50.37
C ILE A 33 24.87 28.23 -51.50
N ASP A 34 25.62 27.92 -52.56
CA ASP A 34 25.81 28.83 -53.70
C ASP A 34 24.51 29.07 -54.45
N VAL A 35 23.60 28.09 -54.52
CA VAL A 35 22.22 28.26 -55.04
C VAL A 35 21.48 29.35 -54.25
N LEU A 36 21.50 29.32 -52.91
CA LEU A 36 20.84 30.35 -52.11
C LEU A 36 21.53 31.72 -52.23
N VAL A 37 22.85 31.74 -52.38
CA VAL A 37 23.59 33.00 -52.60
C VAL A 37 23.22 33.63 -53.94
N GLN A 38 22.98 32.82 -54.98
CA GLN A 38 22.48 33.31 -56.27
C GLN A 38 21.08 33.92 -56.15
N GLU A 39 20.26 33.43 -55.21
CA GLU A 39 18.97 34.02 -54.82
C GLU A 39 19.10 35.25 -53.90
N GLN A 40 20.29 35.87 -53.85
CA GLN A 40 20.60 37.07 -53.07
C GLN A 40 20.49 36.89 -51.55
N ILE A 41 20.61 35.66 -51.06
CA ILE A 41 20.69 35.38 -49.62
C ILE A 41 22.13 35.57 -49.16
N ASP A 42 22.31 36.25 -48.03
CA ASP A 42 23.62 36.37 -47.41
C ASP A 42 24.26 34.99 -47.17
N ARG A 43 25.55 34.85 -47.46
CA ARG A 43 26.25 33.55 -47.41
C ARG A 43 26.17 32.90 -46.03
N SER A 44 26.21 33.67 -44.95
CA SER A 44 26.06 33.13 -43.60
C SER A 44 24.65 32.60 -43.38
N ALA A 45 23.63 33.34 -43.77
CA ALA A 45 22.24 32.91 -43.66
C ALA A 45 21.94 31.67 -44.53
N ALA A 46 22.49 31.61 -45.75
CA ALA A 46 22.42 30.46 -46.63
C ALA A 46 23.05 29.21 -46.00
N ALA A 47 24.26 29.35 -45.44
CA ALA A 47 24.94 28.28 -44.74
C ALA A 47 24.15 27.78 -43.52
N THR A 48 23.55 28.68 -42.74
CA THR A 48 22.68 28.32 -41.60
C THR A 48 21.43 27.57 -42.07
N CYS A 49 20.78 28.01 -43.15
CA CYS A 49 19.62 27.33 -43.72
C CYS A 49 19.95 25.90 -44.16
N VAL A 50 21.02 25.74 -44.95
CA VAL A 50 21.49 24.41 -45.40
C VAL A 50 21.82 23.53 -44.20
N SER A 51 22.53 24.05 -43.19
CA SER A 51 22.85 23.26 -41.98
C SER A 51 21.62 22.87 -41.15
N LEU A 52 20.57 23.69 -41.09
CA LEU A 52 19.31 23.33 -40.43
C LEU A 52 18.62 22.17 -41.16
N LEU A 53 18.54 22.25 -42.49
CA LEU A 53 17.96 21.19 -43.32
C LEU A 53 18.79 19.90 -43.26
N GLU A 54 20.12 20.02 -43.27
CA GLU A 54 21.05 18.91 -43.07
C GLU A 54 20.76 18.19 -41.74
N THR A 55 20.64 18.95 -40.65
CA THR A 55 20.35 18.42 -39.31
C THR A 55 19.02 17.69 -39.27
N LEU A 56 17.99 18.24 -39.91
CA LEU A 56 16.68 17.60 -40.03
C LEU A 56 16.76 16.27 -40.78
N LEU A 57 17.41 16.25 -41.94
CA LEU A 57 17.54 15.06 -42.78
C LEU A 57 18.42 13.99 -42.10
N ASP A 58 19.52 14.38 -41.46
CA ASP A 58 20.36 13.45 -40.68
C ASP A 58 19.60 12.86 -39.48
N THR A 59 18.77 13.67 -38.79
CA THR A 59 17.90 13.18 -37.70
C THR A 59 16.87 12.16 -38.18
N LEU A 60 16.38 12.30 -39.42
CA LEU A 60 15.50 11.33 -40.07
C LEU A 60 16.25 10.10 -40.62
N ALA A 61 17.58 10.08 -40.51
CA ALA A 61 18.47 9.04 -41.05
C ALA A 61 18.31 8.80 -42.57
N VAL A 62 18.02 9.87 -43.33
CA VAL A 62 17.83 9.77 -44.79
C VAL A 62 19.11 10.01 -45.59
N LEU A 63 20.14 10.60 -44.97
CA LEU A 63 21.43 10.90 -45.61
C LEU A 63 22.50 9.84 -45.29
N ASP A 64 23.37 9.56 -46.26
CA ASP A 64 24.55 8.72 -46.06
C ASP A 64 25.55 9.45 -45.17
N ARG A 65 25.80 8.91 -43.99
CA ARG A 65 26.64 9.54 -42.97
C ARG A 65 28.10 9.67 -43.38
N THR A 66 28.62 8.74 -44.18
CA THR A 66 30.02 8.77 -44.65
C THR A 66 30.21 9.90 -45.65
N ARG A 67 29.26 10.05 -46.58
CA ARG A 67 29.27 11.14 -47.57
C ARG A 67 29.01 12.49 -46.91
N LEU A 68 28.12 12.53 -45.93
CA LEU A 68 27.82 13.73 -45.17
C LEU A 68 29.07 14.26 -44.45
N GLN A 69 29.87 13.38 -43.84
CA GLN A 69 31.16 13.73 -43.23
C GLN A 69 32.18 14.32 -44.22
N ASN A 70 32.06 13.98 -45.51
CA ASN A 70 32.88 14.53 -46.59
C ASN A 70 32.28 15.80 -47.22
N GLY A 71 31.20 16.35 -46.64
CA GLY A 71 30.55 17.56 -47.14
C GLY A 71 29.63 17.32 -48.34
N GLU A 72 29.13 16.11 -48.54
CA GLU A 72 28.18 15.77 -49.61
C GLU A 72 26.84 15.26 -49.07
N TRP A 73 25.74 15.72 -49.65
CA TRP A 73 24.42 15.15 -49.41
C TRP A 73 24.18 14.00 -50.39
N CYS A 74 23.82 12.85 -49.86
CA CYS A 74 23.43 11.67 -50.63
C CYS A 74 22.34 10.94 -49.88
N PHE A 75 21.24 10.59 -50.54
CA PHE A 75 20.21 9.76 -49.89
C PHE A 75 20.70 8.32 -49.76
N VAL A 76 20.32 7.62 -48.68
CA VAL A 76 20.68 6.21 -48.47
C VAL A 76 19.86 5.24 -49.31
N SER A 77 18.70 5.67 -49.81
CA SER A 77 17.80 4.87 -50.64
C SER A 77 16.70 5.74 -51.27
N PHE A 78 15.93 5.17 -52.21
CA PHE A 78 14.75 5.83 -52.77
C PHE A 78 13.65 6.13 -51.72
N PRO A 79 13.28 5.22 -50.80
CA PRO A 79 12.37 5.55 -49.70
C PRO A 79 12.86 6.72 -48.82
N ALA A 80 14.17 6.81 -48.57
CA ALA A 80 14.77 7.91 -47.83
C ALA A 80 14.61 9.25 -48.56
N GLN A 81 14.79 9.25 -49.89
CA GLN A 81 14.48 10.40 -50.73
C GLN A 81 13.01 10.80 -50.65
N LEU A 82 12.08 9.83 -50.69
CA LEU A 82 10.64 10.11 -50.60
C LEU A 82 10.30 10.81 -49.28
N LEU A 83 10.76 10.27 -48.15
CA LEU A 83 10.56 10.88 -46.83
C LEU A 83 11.14 12.30 -46.76
N ALA A 84 12.39 12.47 -47.19
CA ALA A 84 13.05 13.78 -47.22
C ALA A 84 12.25 14.79 -48.05
N THR A 85 11.83 14.40 -49.25
CA THR A 85 11.06 15.26 -50.16
C THR A 85 9.70 15.59 -49.58
N SER A 86 9.00 14.63 -48.95
CA SER A 86 7.69 14.86 -48.31
C SER A 86 7.79 15.87 -47.17
N VAL A 87 8.79 15.74 -46.29
CA VAL A 87 9.00 16.67 -45.16
C VAL A 87 9.36 18.06 -45.67
N LEU A 88 10.33 18.17 -46.57
CA LEU A 88 10.79 19.46 -47.10
C LEU A 88 9.69 20.16 -47.90
N THR A 89 8.94 19.43 -48.73
CA THR A 89 7.80 20.00 -49.47
C THR A 89 6.74 20.52 -48.51
N ALA A 90 6.41 19.76 -47.44
CA ALA A 90 5.45 20.21 -46.44
C ALA A 90 5.93 21.45 -45.66
N MET A 91 7.24 21.63 -45.48
CA MET A 91 7.82 22.84 -44.86
C MET A 91 7.88 24.04 -45.82
N SER A 92 7.91 23.80 -47.13
CA SER A 92 7.93 24.83 -48.17
C SER A 92 6.55 25.29 -48.63
N ASP A 93 5.49 24.60 -48.21
CA ASP A 93 4.11 24.88 -48.60
C ASP A 93 3.27 25.31 -47.38
N ASN A 94 2.75 26.54 -47.44
CA ASN A 94 1.93 27.12 -46.37
C ASN A 94 0.59 26.40 -46.18
N ASP A 95 0.13 25.62 -47.16
CA ASP A 95 -1.12 24.86 -47.12
C ASP A 95 -0.91 23.40 -46.69
N SER A 96 0.34 22.92 -46.67
CA SER A 96 0.67 21.55 -46.26
C SER A 96 0.82 21.41 -44.74
N ARG A 97 0.27 20.32 -44.17
CA ARG A 97 0.46 19.94 -42.76
C ARG A 97 0.65 18.43 -42.66
N LEU A 98 1.53 17.97 -41.76
CA LEU A 98 1.70 16.54 -41.47
C LEU A 98 0.54 15.95 -40.65
N PHE A 99 -0.21 16.81 -39.95
CA PHE A 99 -1.35 16.42 -39.13
C PHE A 99 -2.53 17.37 -39.39
N PRO A 100 -3.78 16.92 -39.20
CA PRO A 100 -4.94 17.81 -39.27
C PRO A 100 -4.83 19.01 -38.33
N ALA A 101 -5.45 20.13 -38.70
CA ALA A 101 -5.52 21.30 -37.83
C ALA A 101 -6.12 20.92 -36.46
N SER A 102 -5.52 21.42 -35.37
CA SER A 102 -5.89 21.08 -33.99
C SER A 102 -5.68 19.61 -33.58
N PHE A 103 -4.92 18.82 -34.35
CA PHE A 103 -4.61 17.43 -33.99
C PHE A 103 -4.05 17.29 -32.57
N TRP A 104 -3.26 18.25 -32.07
CA TRP A 104 -2.66 18.20 -30.72
C TRP A 104 -3.52 18.83 -29.62
N ASN A 105 -4.73 19.29 -29.92
CA ASN A 105 -5.64 19.79 -28.89
C ASN A 105 -6.17 18.63 -28.03
N THR A 106 -6.19 18.81 -26.71
CA THR A 106 -6.63 17.80 -25.75
C THR A 106 -7.98 18.12 -25.09
N ARG A 107 -8.51 19.32 -25.33
CA ARG A 107 -9.81 19.77 -24.82
C ARG A 107 -10.94 19.21 -25.66
N ASP A 108 -11.92 18.60 -25.01
CA ASP A 108 -13.18 18.13 -25.60
C ASP A 108 -13.03 17.17 -26.80
N ILE A 109 -11.91 16.43 -26.85
CA ILE A 109 -11.69 15.39 -27.86
C ILE A 109 -11.98 13.99 -27.32
N ALA A 110 -12.45 13.12 -28.22
CA ALA A 110 -12.72 11.71 -27.94
C ALA A 110 -11.44 10.91 -27.62
N ASN A 111 -11.61 9.77 -26.94
CA ASN A 111 -10.50 8.96 -26.44
C ASN A 111 -9.65 8.34 -27.57
N ASP A 112 -10.27 7.98 -28.69
CA ASP A 112 -9.60 7.49 -29.90
C ASP A 112 -8.57 8.50 -30.44
N LYS A 113 -8.92 9.80 -30.46
CA LYS A 113 -8.00 10.87 -30.84
C LYS A 113 -6.85 11.04 -29.85
N LYS A 114 -7.12 10.92 -28.55
CA LYS A 114 -6.07 10.95 -27.51
C LYS A 114 -5.09 9.77 -27.66
N ASP A 115 -5.60 8.61 -28.08
CA ASP A 115 -4.77 7.44 -28.32
C ASP A 115 -3.94 7.56 -29.61
N GLN A 116 -4.48 8.18 -30.67
CA GLN A 116 -3.68 8.51 -31.86
C GLN A 116 -2.54 9.48 -31.53
N GLN A 117 -2.82 10.56 -30.80
CA GLN A 117 -1.78 11.49 -30.31
C GLN A 117 -0.71 10.76 -29.50
N ARG A 118 -1.13 9.87 -28.58
CA ARG A 118 -0.23 9.05 -27.77
C ARG A 118 0.64 8.15 -28.62
N ASP A 119 0.09 7.48 -29.61
CA ASP A 119 0.82 6.52 -30.43
C ASP A 119 1.90 7.21 -31.28
N VAL A 120 1.63 8.41 -31.79
CA VAL A 120 2.62 9.26 -32.47
C VAL A 120 3.75 9.63 -31.51
N LEU A 121 3.42 10.20 -30.34
CA LEU A 121 4.43 10.62 -29.36
C LEU A 121 5.25 9.44 -28.82
N ARG A 122 4.60 8.30 -28.58
CA ARG A 122 5.26 7.05 -28.20
C ARG A 122 6.29 6.63 -29.24
N TRP A 123 5.92 6.63 -30.53
CA TRP A 123 6.86 6.25 -31.58
C TRP A 123 8.05 7.22 -31.65
N ILE A 124 7.79 8.54 -31.61
CA ILE A 124 8.85 9.57 -31.66
C ILE A 124 9.81 9.42 -30.48
N GLU A 125 9.28 9.38 -29.26
CA GLU A 125 10.11 9.41 -28.05
C GLU A 125 10.80 8.06 -27.79
N GLN A 126 10.17 6.94 -28.14
CA GLN A 126 10.85 5.64 -28.09
C GLN A 126 12.01 5.60 -29.08
N SER A 127 11.80 6.07 -30.32
CA SER A 127 12.87 6.15 -31.33
C SER A 127 14.00 7.07 -30.88
N ARG A 128 13.67 8.27 -30.35
CA ARG A 128 14.65 9.22 -29.81
C ARG A 128 15.48 8.61 -28.68
N PHE A 129 14.87 7.81 -27.82
CA PHE A 129 15.54 7.16 -26.70
C PHE A 129 16.43 5.99 -27.14
N GLU A 130 15.89 5.08 -27.97
CA GLU A 130 16.59 3.86 -28.41
C GLU A 130 17.71 4.12 -29.40
N GLN A 131 17.50 5.06 -30.32
CA GLN A 131 18.46 5.40 -31.39
C GLN A 131 19.48 6.46 -30.96
N HIS A 132 19.41 6.95 -29.72
CA HIS A 132 20.43 7.84 -29.19
C HIS A 132 21.79 7.12 -29.13
N ALA A 133 22.82 7.67 -29.79
CA ALA A 133 24.11 7.01 -29.96
C ALA A 133 24.75 6.52 -28.65
N THR A 134 24.58 7.27 -27.56
CA THR A 134 25.10 6.90 -26.22
C THR A 134 24.05 6.27 -25.31
N ARG A 135 22.81 6.06 -25.78
CA ARG A 135 21.65 5.64 -24.98
C ARG A 135 21.36 6.53 -23.75
N GLN A 136 21.67 7.83 -23.87
CA GLN A 136 21.49 8.83 -22.83
C GLN A 136 20.70 10.05 -23.34
N ALA A 137 19.62 9.80 -24.08
CA ALA A 137 18.74 10.89 -24.50
C ALA A 137 18.24 11.68 -23.27
N PRO A 138 18.30 13.03 -23.28
CA PRO A 138 17.82 13.81 -22.16
C PRO A 138 16.28 13.74 -22.06
N PRO A 139 15.71 13.67 -20.84
CA PRO A 139 14.27 13.79 -20.65
C PRO A 139 13.79 15.19 -21.06
N ILE A 140 12.57 15.26 -21.59
CA ILE A 140 11.91 16.53 -21.96
C ILE A 140 10.66 16.81 -21.13
N ARG A 141 10.34 15.88 -20.22
CA ARG A 141 9.19 15.95 -19.34
C ARG A 141 9.61 15.60 -17.92
N PHE A 142 9.13 16.36 -16.95
CA PHE A 142 9.48 16.21 -15.55
C PHE A 142 8.20 16.06 -14.73
N ILE A 143 8.21 15.15 -13.76
CA ILE A 143 7.10 14.92 -12.84
C ILE A 143 7.63 14.83 -11.42
N TYR A 144 6.89 15.44 -10.50
CA TYR A 144 7.13 15.36 -9.07
C TYR A 144 5.98 14.58 -8.44
N VAL A 145 6.28 13.58 -7.63
CA VAL A 145 5.30 12.65 -7.05
C VAL A 145 5.50 12.58 -5.55
N ALA A 146 4.40 12.67 -4.80
CA ALA A 146 4.37 12.33 -3.39
C ALA A 146 3.63 11.01 -3.23
N TRP A 147 4.29 10.02 -2.63
CA TRP A 147 3.68 8.74 -2.26
C TRP A 147 3.69 8.55 -0.76
N SER A 148 2.81 7.68 -0.27
CA SER A 148 2.69 7.38 1.13
C SER A 148 2.75 5.89 1.42
N ILE A 149 3.28 5.55 2.58
CA ILE A 149 3.24 4.21 3.14
C ILE A 149 2.36 4.23 4.37
N VAL A 150 1.20 3.58 4.23
CA VAL A 150 0.35 3.18 5.34
C VAL A 150 0.58 1.68 5.55
N LYS A 151 1.31 1.32 6.61
CA LYS A 151 1.66 -0.07 6.95
C LYS A 151 0.88 -0.54 8.17
N LEU A 152 0.31 -1.73 8.14
CA LEU A 152 -0.39 -2.33 9.28
C LEU A 152 -0.29 -3.85 9.21
N ASP A 153 0.09 -4.50 10.31
CA ASP A 153 0.11 -5.96 10.43
C ASP A 153 0.85 -6.67 9.28
N GLY A 154 2.01 -6.11 8.89
CA GLY A 154 2.83 -6.66 7.80
C GLY A 154 2.22 -6.47 6.40
N ARG A 155 1.25 -5.58 6.23
CA ARG A 155 0.65 -5.21 4.96
C ARG A 155 0.83 -3.72 4.67
N THR A 156 0.87 -3.36 3.40
CA THR A 156 0.91 -1.97 2.95
C THR A 156 -0.35 -1.66 2.15
N LEU A 157 -0.92 -0.47 2.35
CA LEU A 157 -2.12 -0.03 1.66
C LEU A 157 -1.78 0.55 0.29
N PHE A 158 -2.53 0.10 -0.71
CA PHE A 158 -2.47 0.60 -2.08
C PHE A 158 -3.84 1.09 -2.53
N TYR A 159 -3.83 1.88 -3.61
CA TYR A 159 -5.02 2.39 -4.26
C TYR A 159 -5.00 2.09 -5.76
N GLN A 160 -6.15 1.66 -6.28
CA GLN A 160 -6.31 1.29 -7.68
C GLN A 160 -6.21 2.54 -8.57
N ARG A 161 -5.31 2.48 -9.55
CA ARG A 161 -5.09 3.56 -10.51
C ARG A 161 -6.28 3.67 -11.47
N GLU A 162 -6.65 4.89 -11.83
CA GLU A 162 -7.80 5.20 -12.72
C GLU A 162 -7.72 4.54 -14.12
N ASP A 163 -6.52 4.20 -14.59
CA ASP A 163 -6.27 3.67 -15.95
C ASP A 163 -6.16 2.13 -16.00
N SER A 164 -6.43 1.44 -14.88
CA SER A 164 -6.23 0.00 -14.70
C SER A 164 -7.10 -0.88 -15.60
N GLN A 165 -8.32 -0.44 -15.93
CA GLN A 165 -9.25 -1.21 -16.78
C GLN A 165 -9.22 -0.83 -18.26
N LYS A 166 -8.47 0.21 -18.65
CA LYS A 166 -8.58 0.81 -19.99
C LYS A 166 -7.44 0.50 -20.96
N ARG A 167 -6.32 -0.11 -20.53
CA ARG A 167 -5.14 -0.21 -21.41
C ARG A 167 -4.42 -1.56 -21.37
N PHE A 168 -3.99 -1.97 -22.56
CA PHE A 168 -3.38 -3.25 -22.96
C PHE A 168 -2.03 -3.59 -22.30
N ASP A 169 -1.61 -2.89 -21.25
CA ASP A 169 -0.33 -3.13 -20.56
C ASP A 169 -0.56 -3.68 -19.15
N LYS A 170 -0.76 -5.00 -19.09
CA LYS A 170 -0.86 -5.74 -17.82
C LYS A 170 0.45 -5.78 -17.02
N THR A 171 1.56 -5.32 -17.60
CA THR A 171 2.89 -5.42 -16.97
C THR A 171 3.23 -4.22 -16.11
N ALA A 172 2.52 -3.10 -16.28
CA ALA A 172 2.78 -1.88 -15.53
C ALA A 172 2.38 -1.99 -14.05
N GLY A 173 1.26 -2.66 -13.76
CA GLY A 173 0.62 -2.71 -12.44
C GLY A 173 -0.54 -1.72 -12.28
N ASP A 174 -1.54 -2.13 -11.51
CA ASP A 174 -2.84 -1.48 -11.38
C ASP A 174 -3.07 -0.82 -10.00
N TYR A 175 -2.22 -1.10 -9.02
CA TYR A 175 -2.32 -0.54 -7.67
C TYR A 175 -1.09 0.29 -7.30
N GLY A 176 -1.25 1.60 -7.13
CA GLY A 176 -0.18 2.50 -6.68
C GLY A 176 -0.20 2.68 -5.16
N LEU A 177 0.92 3.12 -4.58
CA LEU A 177 0.90 3.69 -3.23
C LEU A 177 -0.04 4.90 -3.22
N LEU A 178 -0.73 5.11 -2.10
CA LEU A 178 -1.57 6.29 -1.90
C LEU A 178 -0.74 7.56 -2.13
N GLY A 179 -1.16 8.43 -3.04
CA GLY A 179 -0.40 9.59 -3.46
C GLY A 179 -0.45 9.85 -4.97
N GLY A 180 0.12 10.98 -5.39
CA GLY A 180 0.01 11.41 -6.77
C GLY A 180 0.94 12.55 -7.14
N ARG A 181 0.64 13.17 -8.28
CA ARG A 181 1.53 14.12 -8.95
C ARG A 181 1.30 15.52 -8.40
N ALA A 182 2.37 16.27 -8.18
CA ALA A 182 2.27 17.68 -7.90
C ALA A 182 1.62 18.42 -9.08
N ASN A 183 0.72 19.34 -8.77
CA ASN A 183 0.11 20.23 -9.75
C ASN A 183 0.28 21.70 -9.34
N GLN A 184 -0.17 22.62 -10.20
CA GLN A 184 -0.02 24.07 -9.99
C GLN A 184 -0.67 24.58 -8.69
N HIS A 185 -1.68 23.89 -8.16
CA HIS A 185 -2.38 24.28 -6.95
C HIS A 185 -1.66 23.85 -5.67
N ASP A 186 -0.71 22.91 -5.76
CA ASP A 186 0.08 22.46 -4.61
C ASP A 186 1.23 23.45 -4.29
N ILE A 187 1.60 24.31 -5.24
CA ILE A 187 2.71 25.26 -5.11
C ILE A 187 2.20 26.56 -4.49
N VAL A 188 2.43 26.73 -3.19
CA VAL A 188 1.98 27.90 -2.42
C VAL A 188 2.98 29.07 -2.57
N GLY A 189 2.46 30.30 -2.52
CA GLY A 189 3.29 31.52 -2.44
C GLY A 189 3.76 32.07 -3.79
N VAL A 190 3.21 31.59 -4.91
CA VAL A 190 3.45 32.14 -6.26
C VAL A 190 2.12 32.38 -6.94
N SER A 191 1.85 33.63 -7.33
CA SER A 191 0.66 34.00 -8.10
C SER A 191 0.88 34.01 -9.61
N ASP A 192 2.14 34.06 -10.06
CA ASP A 192 2.49 34.07 -11.48
C ASP A 192 2.44 32.66 -12.09
N ALA A 193 1.46 32.44 -12.96
CA ALA A 193 1.26 31.18 -13.65
C ALA A 193 2.46 30.78 -14.52
N ALA A 194 3.16 31.73 -15.15
CA ALA A 194 4.30 31.42 -16.01
C ALA A 194 5.46 30.82 -15.19
N GLN A 195 5.73 31.39 -14.02
CA GLN A 195 6.75 30.87 -13.10
C GLN A 195 6.39 29.50 -12.54
N VAL A 196 5.11 29.28 -12.19
CA VAL A 196 4.64 27.97 -11.70
C VAL A 196 4.80 26.90 -12.76
N LEU A 197 4.37 27.17 -14.00
CA LEU A 197 4.51 26.23 -15.11
C LEU A 197 5.97 25.95 -15.46
N ALA A 198 6.82 26.98 -15.49
CA ALA A 198 8.25 26.81 -15.71
C ALA A 198 8.89 25.93 -14.61
N ALA A 199 8.50 26.12 -13.35
CA ALA A 199 8.99 25.30 -12.24
C ALA A 199 8.52 23.83 -12.33
N LEU A 200 7.26 23.59 -12.71
CA LEU A 200 6.70 22.24 -12.92
C LEU A 200 7.36 21.51 -14.09
N GLN A 201 7.83 22.25 -15.09
CA GLN A 201 8.45 21.73 -16.32
C GLN A 201 9.98 21.77 -16.29
N ALA A 202 10.59 22.14 -15.16
CA ALA A 202 12.03 22.12 -14.98
C ALA A 202 12.49 20.80 -14.33
N PRO A 203 13.72 20.33 -14.59
CA PRO A 203 14.36 19.28 -13.81
C PRO A 203 14.66 19.77 -12.39
N ASN A 204 14.51 18.88 -11.40
CA ASN A 204 14.94 19.04 -10.01
C ASN A 204 14.60 20.40 -9.37
N SER A 205 13.40 20.89 -9.60
CA SER A 205 12.89 22.16 -9.10
C SER A 205 12.64 22.06 -7.59
N GLU A 206 13.50 22.72 -6.80
CA GLU A 206 13.34 22.81 -5.34
C GLU A 206 11.96 23.35 -4.94
N ARG A 207 11.42 24.29 -5.73
CA ARG A 207 10.10 24.86 -5.50
C ARG A 207 9.01 23.78 -5.53
N VAL A 208 9.07 22.86 -6.48
CA VAL A 208 8.07 21.78 -6.60
C VAL A 208 8.34 20.68 -5.57
N LEU A 209 9.60 20.36 -5.31
CA LEU A 209 9.97 19.42 -4.24
C LEU A 209 9.44 19.87 -2.87
N ASN A 210 9.53 21.17 -2.57
CA ASN A 210 8.99 21.74 -1.32
C ASN A 210 7.46 21.74 -1.26
N ALA A 211 6.77 21.56 -2.39
CA ALA A 211 5.32 21.44 -2.45
C ALA A 211 4.81 20.00 -2.24
N LEU A 212 5.70 18.99 -2.30
CA LEU A 212 5.31 17.58 -2.18
C LEU A 212 4.56 17.22 -0.88
N PRO A 213 4.84 17.84 0.30
CA PRO A 213 4.01 17.65 1.48
C PRO A 213 2.55 18.10 1.28
N ALA A 214 2.30 19.19 0.55
CA ALA A 214 0.94 19.65 0.24
C ALA A 214 0.26 18.74 -0.80
N THR A 215 1.02 18.30 -1.81
CA THR A 215 0.58 17.26 -2.75
C THR A 215 0.13 16.00 -2.00
N LEU A 216 0.95 15.48 -1.08
CA LEU A 216 0.61 14.32 -0.25
C LEU A 216 -0.73 14.51 0.48
N GLN A 217 -0.92 15.66 1.13
CA GLN A 217 -2.14 15.94 1.88
C GLN A 217 -3.38 15.95 0.99
N ARG A 218 -3.28 16.54 -0.21
CA ARG A 218 -4.36 16.56 -1.19
C ARG A 218 -4.71 15.13 -1.65
N GLU A 219 -3.70 14.35 -2.01
CA GLU A 219 -3.88 13.00 -2.54
C GLU A 219 -4.43 12.04 -1.48
N LEU A 220 -3.93 12.08 -0.24
CA LEU A 220 -4.48 11.30 0.88
C LEU A 220 -5.96 11.63 1.15
N ARG A 221 -6.36 12.88 0.97
CA ARG A 221 -7.76 13.30 1.08
C ARG A 221 -8.60 12.79 -0.09
N GLU A 222 -8.07 12.83 -1.31
CA GLU A 222 -8.79 12.42 -2.54
C GLU A 222 -8.95 10.90 -2.63
N GLU A 223 -7.90 10.13 -2.32
CA GLU A 223 -7.88 8.67 -2.49
C GLU A 223 -8.36 7.91 -1.24
N ALA A 224 -8.03 8.40 -0.03
CA ALA A 224 -8.35 7.71 1.22
C ALA A 224 -9.30 8.50 2.14
N GLY A 225 -9.68 9.73 1.79
CA GLY A 225 -10.54 10.58 2.62
C GLY A 225 -9.88 11.14 3.89
N LEU A 226 -8.57 10.92 4.06
CA LEU A 226 -7.85 11.31 5.28
C LEU A 226 -7.63 12.82 5.35
N ARG A 227 -7.77 13.39 6.56
CA ARG A 227 -7.61 14.82 6.84
C ARG A 227 -6.47 15.06 7.83
N GLY A 228 -6.05 16.31 8.02
CA GLY A 228 -4.87 16.65 8.82
C GLY A 228 -4.94 16.18 10.28
N GLU A 229 -6.14 16.04 10.85
CA GLU A 229 -6.38 15.48 12.19
C GLU A 229 -6.26 13.94 12.25
N HIS A 230 -6.32 13.26 11.11
CA HIS A 230 -6.28 11.80 11.02
C HIS A 230 -4.85 11.24 11.06
N TYR A 231 -3.83 12.05 10.77
CA TYR A 231 -2.47 11.54 10.66
C TYR A 231 -1.39 12.59 10.84
N GLN A 232 -0.20 12.10 11.15
CA GLN A 232 1.07 12.77 10.96
C GLN A 232 1.85 12.04 9.87
N PHE A 233 2.84 12.72 9.29
CA PHE A 233 3.70 12.09 8.29
C PHE A 233 5.11 12.64 8.36
N SER A 234 6.06 11.81 7.92
CA SER A 234 7.48 12.15 7.83
C SER A 234 8.06 11.59 6.54
N LEU A 235 9.01 12.28 5.94
CA LEU A 235 9.75 11.74 4.80
C LEU A 235 10.43 10.42 5.20
N TRP A 236 10.13 9.34 4.49
CA TRP A 236 10.83 8.08 4.65
C TRP A 236 12.02 8.01 3.70
N ARG A 237 11.78 8.33 2.42
CA ARG A 237 12.78 8.19 1.38
C ARG A 237 12.53 9.15 0.23
N ARG A 238 13.60 9.76 -0.26
CA ARG A 238 13.64 10.43 -1.57
C ARG A 238 14.33 9.51 -2.55
N LEU A 239 13.63 9.12 -3.61
CA LEU A 239 14.19 8.21 -4.62
C LEU A 239 15.19 8.93 -5.51
N LYS A 240 16.14 8.17 -6.08
CA LYS A 240 16.94 8.63 -7.22
C LYS A 240 15.99 8.99 -8.38
N PRO A 241 16.31 10.02 -9.20
CA PRO A 241 15.48 10.35 -10.36
C PRO A 241 15.24 9.13 -11.26
N TYR A 242 13.97 8.82 -11.48
CA TYR A 242 13.56 7.65 -12.25
C TYR A 242 13.21 8.08 -13.68
N ARG A 243 13.74 7.41 -14.71
CA ARG A 243 13.48 7.76 -16.12
C ARG A 243 12.76 6.65 -16.85
N GLN A 244 11.72 7.02 -17.59
CA GLN A 244 11.02 6.08 -18.45
C GLN A 244 10.32 6.82 -19.60
N VAL A 245 10.32 6.22 -20.79
CA VAL A 245 9.40 6.63 -21.87
C VAL A 245 8.00 6.19 -21.46
N GLN A 246 7.20 7.14 -20.98
CA GLN A 246 5.88 6.85 -20.43
C GLN A 246 4.97 8.09 -20.43
N GLY A 247 3.67 7.86 -20.32
CA GLY A 247 2.68 8.90 -20.14
C GLY A 247 1.26 8.36 -20.27
N VAL A 248 0.31 9.01 -19.59
CA VAL A 248 -1.13 8.73 -19.71
C VAL A 248 -1.71 9.62 -20.80
N ALA A 249 -2.58 9.04 -21.62
CA ALA A 249 -3.24 9.72 -22.74
C ALA A 249 -2.18 10.43 -23.63
N PRO A 250 -2.34 11.66 -24.16
CA PRO A 250 -1.37 12.22 -25.10
C PRO A 250 -0.11 12.82 -24.45
N ASN A 251 0.19 12.48 -23.20
CA ASN A 251 1.34 13.04 -22.47
C ASN A 251 2.55 12.09 -22.45
N HIS A 252 2.82 11.42 -23.58
CA HIS A 252 3.84 10.37 -23.66
C HIS A 252 5.20 10.95 -24.07
N ALA A 253 6.21 10.81 -23.22
CA ALA A 253 7.58 11.23 -23.52
C ALA A 253 8.60 10.54 -22.64
N LEU A 254 9.90 10.63 -22.97
CA LEU A 254 10.95 10.33 -22.02
C LEU A 254 10.84 11.30 -20.84
N THR A 255 10.35 10.74 -19.74
CA THR A 255 9.97 11.47 -18.53
C THR A 255 10.94 11.14 -17.41
N GLU A 256 11.37 12.15 -16.67
CA GLU A 256 12.09 11.99 -15.41
C GLU A 256 11.16 12.30 -14.23
N TYR A 257 11.15 11.39 -13.27
CA TYR A 257 10.30 11.44 -12.08
C TYR A 257 11.16 11.71 -10.85
N TYR A 258 10.70 12.65 -10.03
CA TYR A 258 11.22 12.96 -8.71
C TYR A 258 10.19 12.52 -7.68
N LEU A 259 10.52 11.52 -6.86
CA LEU A 259 9.57 10.90 -5.94
C LEU A 259 10.03 11.03 -4.49
N ASP A 260 9.17 11.62 -3.66
CA ASP A 260 9.28 11.55 -2.21
C ASP A 260 8.23 10.57 -1.66
N ILE A 261 8.68 9.65 -0.82
CA ILE A 261 7.82 8.68 -0.14
C ILE A 261 7.77 9.04 1.33
N PHE A 262 6.57 9.19 1.85
CA PHE A 262 6.29 9.57 3.22
C PHE A 262 5.74 8.38 4.01
N ARG A 263 6.21 8.22 5.24
CA ARG A 263 5.60 7.31 6.20
C ARG A 263 4.42 8.03 6.85
N ILE A 264 3.29 7.32 6.98
CA ILE A 264 2.10 7.84 7.66
C ILE A 264 1.99 7.24 9.06
N GLU A 265 1.72 8.09 10.05
CA GLU A 265 1.33 7.73 11.41
C GLU A 265 -0.11 8.18 11.65
N LEU A 266 -1.03 7.23 11.76
CA LEU A 266 -2.44 7.47 11.97
C LEU A 266 -2.72 7.77 13.44
N THR A 267 -3.62 8.73 13.68
CA THR A 267 -4.30 8.87 14.96
C THR A 267 -5.33 7.74 15.12
N LEU A 268 -5.87 7.54 16.33
CA LEU A 268 -6.97 6.58 16.52
C LEU A 268 -8.13 6.88 15.57
N GLU A 269 -8.52 8.14 15.47
CA GLU A 269 -9.62 8.59 14.61
C GLU A 269 -9.32 8.31 13.14
N GLY A 270 -8.09 8.62 12.70
CA GLY A 270 -7.66 8.32 11.34
C GLY A 270 -7.62 6.82 11.04
N PHE A 271 -7.17 6.01 11.99
CA PHE A 271 -7.18 4.56 11.87
C PHE A 271 -8.60 4.00 11.72
N LEU A 272 -9.51 4.37 12.63
CA LEU A 272 -10.91 3.89 12.60
C LEU A 272 -11.62 4.34 11.32
N PHE A 273 -11.43 5.60 10.93
CA PHE A 273 -11.97 6.14 9.68
C PHE A 273 -11.45 5.36 8.47
N LEU A 274 -10.14 5.10 8.41
CA LEU A 274 -9.52 4.39 7.30
C LEU A 274 -10.02 2.94 7.21
N GLN A 275 -10.18 2.24 8.33
CA GLN A 275 -10.73 0.88 8.35
C GLN A 275 -12.14 0.83 7.76
N GLN A 276 -13.01 1.76 8.16
CA GLN A 276 -14.35 1.89 7.57
C GLN A 276 -14.29 2.19 6.08
N ARG A 277 -13.37 3.08 5.65
CA ARG A 277 -13.21 3.45 4.24
C ARG A 277 -12.77 2.25 3.40
N ILE A 278 -11.81 1.47 3.87
CA ILE A 278 -11.31 0.26 3.18
C ILE A 278 -12.42 -0.78 3.05
N ALA A 279 -13.25 -0.96 4.08
CA ALA A 279 -14.37 -1.91 4.01
C ALA A 279 -15.43 -1.53 2.96
N GLY A 280 -15.50 -0.26 2.55
CA GLY A 280 -16.50 0.25 1.60
C GLY A 280 -15.95 0.73 0.25
N ASP A 281 -14.64 0.66 -0.01
CA ASP A 281 -14.03 1.14 -1.26
C ASP A 281 -13.07 0.07 -1.81
N GLU A 282 -13.54 -0.67 -2.82
CA GLU A 282 -12.80 -1.77 -3.45
C GLU A 282 -11.49 -1.34 -4.12
N ARG A 283 -11.31 -0.03 -4.37
CA ARG A 283 -10.07 0.51 -4.94
C ARG A 283 -8.93 0.48 -3.93
N LEU A 284 -9.23 0.46 -2.63
CA LEU A 284 -8.22 0.34 -1.58
C LEU A 284 -7.91 -1.14 -1.34
N ALA A 285 -6.63 -1.51 -1.45
CA ALA A 285 -6.20 -2.89 -1.31
C ALA A 285 -4.98 -3.02 -0.39
N TRP A 286 -5.06 -3.98 0.54
CA TRP A 286 -3.91 -4.41 1.32
C TRP A 286 -3.09 -5.42 0.54
N LEU A 287 -1.79 -5.15 0.39
CA LEU A 287 -0.82 -6.11 -0.13
C LEU A 287 0.15 -6.52 0.98
N THR A 288 0.42 -7.82 1.10
CA THR A 288 1.41 -8.33 2.06
C THR A 288 2.83 -8.01 1.59
N LEU A 289 3.80 -8.09 2.51
CA LEU A 289 5.21 -7.98 2.11
C LEU A 289 5.62 -9.11 1.16
N GLU A 290 5.02 -10.29 1.28
CA GLU A 290 5.21 -11.42 0.35
C GLU A 290 4.66 -11.11 -1.05
N ASP A 291 3.51 -10.44 -1.15
CA ASP A 291 2.95 -10.00 -2.43
C ASP A 291 3.83 -8.96 -3.10
N ILE A 292 4.39 -8.01 -2.32
CA ILE A 292 5.36 -7.03 -2.82
C ILE A 292 6.63 -7.74 -3.32
N ALA A 293 7.12 -8.74 -2.59
CA ALA A 293 8.27 -9.55 -3.02
C ALA A 293 7.98 -10.30 -4.33
N ARG A 294 6.77 -10.86 -4.48
CA ARG A 294 6.35 -11.58 -5.68
C ARG A 294 6.08 -10.65 -6.86
N GLY A 295 5.67 -9.41 -6.58
CA GLY A 295 5.25 -8.43 -7.58
C GLY A 295 3.81 -8.65 -8.07
N GLU A 296 3.07 -9.56 -7.43
CA GLU A 296 1.63 -9.75 -7.62
C GLU A 296 1.04 -10.44 -6.38
N SER A 297 -0.20 -10.13 -6.05
CA SER A 297 -0.95 -10.87 -5.04
C SER A 297 -1.59 -12.15 -5.59
N ASN A 298 -2.01 -13.05 -4.71
CA ASN A 298 -2.69 -14.29 -5.09
C ASN A 298 -4.03 -14.06 -5.84
N ASP A 299 -4.66 -12.90 -5.65
CA ASP A 299 -5.87 -12.46 -6.37
C ASP A 299 -5.56 -11.59 -7.59
N GLY A 300 -4.29 -11.52 -8.02
CA GLY A 300 -3.87 -10.91 -9.29
C GLY A 300 -3.70 -9.38 -9.27
N LYS A 301 -3.64 -8.75 -8.09
CA LYS A 301 -3.34 -7.32 -7.96
C LYS A 301 -1.84 -7.09 -8.11
N ILE A 302 -1.45 -6.14 -8.94
CA ILE A 302 -0.04 -5.89 -9.28
C ILE A 302 0.37 -4.49 -8.79
N PRO A 303 1.33 -4.38 -7.84
CA PRO A 303 1.78 -3.10 -7.33
C PRO A 303 2.58 -2.31 -8.37
N TYR A 304 2.13 -1.08 -8.64
CA TYR A 304 2.78 -0.08 -9.49
C TYR A 304 3.88 0.67 -8.71
N ILE A 305 4.98 -0.02 -8.38
CA ILE A 305 6.08 0.52 -7.55
C ILE A 305 7.46 0.31 -8.17
N LYS A 306 7.54 0.18 -9.49
CA LYS A 306 8.81 -0.05 -10.20
C LYS A 306 9.88 0.99 -9.87
N ALA A 307 9.51 2.27 -9.76
CA ALA A 307 10.46 3.32 -9.37
C ALA A 307 11.07 3.09 -7.98
N LEU A 308 10.27 2.61 -7.02
CA LEU A 308 10.76 2.25 -5.69
C LEU A 308 11.64 1.01 -5.75
N TYR A 309 11.25 -0.01 -6.52
CA TYR A 309 12.06 -1.21 -6.71
C TYR A 309 13.44 -0.91 -7.32
N ASP A 310 13.48 -0.06 -8.35
CA ASP A 310 14.72 0.33 -9.03
C ASP A 310 15.62 1.20 -8.12
N ASP A 311 15.06 1.93 -7.16
CA ASP A 311 15.85 2.66 -6.15
C ASP A 311 16.63 1.71 -5.22
N PHE A 312 16.14 0.48 -5.05
CA PHE A 312 16.85 -0.64 -4.41
C PHE A 312 17.65 -1.48 -5.42
N GLU A 313 17.98 -0.92 -6.60
CA GLU A 313 18.80 -1.58 -7.62
C GLU A 313 18.21 -2.91 -8.14
N GLY A 314 16.89 -3.06 -8.02
CA GLY A 314 16.22 -4.29 -8.36
C GLY A 314 16.33 -5.40 -7.30
N ASP A 315 16.72 -5.08 -6.06
CA ASP A 315 16.71 -6.04 -4.95
C ASP A 315 15.37 -6.01 -4.20
N ARG A 316 14.52 -7.01 -4.47
CA ARG A 316 13.21 -7.14 -3.81
C ARG A 316 13.33 -7.49 -2.34
N ALA A 317 14.34 -8.26 -1.98
CA ALA A 317 14.55 -8.67 -0.58
C ALA A 317 14.97 -7.46 0.25
N ALA A 318 15.83 -6.59 -0.28
CA ALA A 318 16.21 -5.34 0.36
C ALA A 318 15.02 -4.39 0.54
N LEU A 319 14.17 -4.23 -0.49
CA LEU A 319 12.94 -3.43 -0.38
C LEU A 319 12.02 -3.99 0.72
N VAL A 320 11.77 -5.31 0.72
CA VAL A 320 10.92 -5.95 1.73
C VAL A 320 11.50 -5.82 3.14
N ALA A 321 12.81 -5.96 3.30
CA ALA A 321 13.48 -5.73 4.58
C ALA A 321 13.27 -4.28 5.05
N ALA A 322 13.48 -3.30 4.17
CA ALA A 322 13.27 -1.89 4.50
C ALA A 322 11.81 -1.58 4.88
N LEU A 323 10.83 -2.18 4.18
CA LEU A 323 9.42 -2.06 4.52
C LEU A 323 9.06 -2.77 5.84
N ARG A 324 9.74 -3.88 6.17
CA ARG A 324 9.53 -4.60 7.43
C ARG A 324 10.00 -3.79 8.64
N GLU A 325 11.12 -3.08 8.52
CA GLU A 325 11.68 -2.22 9.57
C GLU A 325 10.82 -0.97 9.84
N LEU A 326 9.95 -0.58 8.90
CA LEU A 326 8.97 0.47 9.18
C LEU A 326 8.01 0.00 10.28
N PRO A 327 7.81 0.77 11.35
CA PRO A 327 6.75 0.47 12.31
C PRO A 327 5.38 0.64 11.64
N ASP A 328 4.38 0.00 12.22
CA ASP A 328 3.01 0.14 11.74
C ASP A 328 2.54 1.59 11.88
N SER A 329 1.72 2.01 10.93
CA SER A 329 1.08 3.32 10.87
C SER A 329 0.10 3.55 12.02
N PHE A 330 -0.35 2.51 12.71
CA PHE A 330 -1.10 2.65 13.94
C PHE A 330 -0.63 1.61 14.96
N ALA A 331 -0.44 2.04 16.21
CA ALA A 331 -0.17 1.15 17.32
C ALA A 331 -1.26 1.32 18.39
N PRO A 332 -1.82 0.23 18.93
CA PRO A 332 -2.95 0.31 19.86
C PRO A 332 -2.60 0.94 21.21
N GLY A 333 -1.32 0.92 21.64
CA GLY A 333 -0.83 1.60 22.84
C GLY A 333 -1.60 1.27 24.12
N TYR A 334 -1.73 0.00 24.48
CA TYR A 334 -2.40 -0.42 25.73
C TYR A 334 -1.65 0.10 26.96
N ARG A 335 -2.38 0.59 27.97
CA ARG A 335 -1.78 1.15 29.20
C ARG A 335 -1.27 0.08 30.16
N LEU A 336 -1.98 -1.06 30.24
CA LEU A 336 -1.50 -2.22 30.98
C LEU A 336 -0.83 -3.21 30.03
N ASP A 337 0.49 -3.18 30.04
CA ASP A 337 1.37 -4.04 29.26
C ASP A 337 2.49 -4.57 30.17
N ARG A 338 2.22 -5.69 30.87
CA ARG A 338 3.14 -6.32 31.81
C ARG A 338 3.26 -7.80 31.52
N ASP A 339 4.49 -8.30 31.48
CA ASP A 339 4.73 -9.73 31.30
C ASP A 339 4.37 -10.53 32.56
N ASN A 340 3.93 -11.78 32.35
CA ASN A 340 3.49 -12.69 33.41
C ASN A 340 2.38 -12.14 34.32
N TYR A 341 1.60 -11.19 33.83
CA TYR A 341 0.47 -10.61 34.54
C TYR A 341 -0.85 -11.19 34.00
N GLY A 342 -1.91 -11.18 34.80
CA GLY A 342 -3.22 -11.64 34.38
C GLY A 342 -4.35 -10.91 35.09
N ILE A 343 -5.45 -10.70 34.39
CA ILE A 343 -6.74 -10.24 34.91
C ILE A 343 -7.74 -11.35 34.62
N ILE A 344 -8.39 -11.87 35.65
CA ILE A 344 -9.35 -12.97 35.56
C ILE A 344 -10.74 -12.41 35.87
N LEU A 345 -11.60 -12.42 34.85
CA LEU A 345 -12.96 -11.91 34.91
C LEU A 345 -13.95 -13.04 35.18
N SER A 346 -14.82 -12.82 36.16
CA SER A 346 -15.91 -13.73 36.51
C SER A 346 -17.22 -13.35 35.82
N LEU A 347 -17.99 -14.35 35.40
CA LEU A 347 -19.38 -14.17 34.96
C LEU A 347 -20.35 -13.96 36.13
N ASN A 348 -19.97 -14.42 37.32
CA ASN A 348 -20.77 -14.29 38.52
C ASN A 348 -20.31 -13.05 39.30
N ALA A 349 -21.20 -12.07 39.42
CA ALA A 349 -20.94 -10.81 40.12
C ALA A 349 -20.60 -10.97 41.61
N SER A 350 -20.88 -12.14 42.22
CA SER A 350 -20.49 -12.45 43.60
C SER A 350 -19.04 -12.94 43.74
N VAL A 351 -18.39 -13.32 42.64
CA VAL A 351 -16.99 -13.73 42.62
C VAL A 351 -16.15 -12.52 42.23
N PRO A 352 -15.17 -12.12 43.06
CA PRO A 352 -14.38 -10.93 42.78
C PRO A 352 -13.50 -11.13 41.55
N ILE A 353 -13.34 -10.07 40.77
CA ILE A 353 -12.33 -10.00 39.72
C ILE A 353 -10.96 -10.09 40.39
N THR A 354 -10.05 -10.88 39.84
CA THR A 354 -8.68 -10.98 40.36
C THR A 354 -7.66 -10.48 39.35
N ALA A 355 -6.58 -9.89 39.83
CA ALA A 355 -5.46 -9.53 38.98
C ALA A 355 -4.12 -9.64 39.72
N GLY A 356 -3.03 -9.73 38.96
CA GLY A 356 -1.69 -9.83 39.51
C GLY A 356 -0.74 -10.66 38.64
N VAL A 357 0.42 -10.98 39.21
CA VAL A 357 1.33 -11.96 38.60
C VAL A 357 0.63 -13.31 38.56
N LEU A 358 0.70 -14.00 37.42
CA LEU A 358 0.06 -15.29 37.20
C LEU A 358 0.44 -16.31 38.29
N GLY A 359 -0.55 -16.87 38.99
CA GLY A 359 -0.39 -17.76 40.15
C GLY A 359 -0.30 -17.06 41.51
N LYS A 360 -0.33 -15.73 41.55
CA LYS A 360 -0.36 -14.89 42.76
C LYS A 360 -1.39 -13.76 42.62
N GLU A 361 -2.40 -13.96 41.79
CA GLU A 361 -3.48 -13.00 41.56
C GLU A 361 -4.25 -12.77 42.86
N LYS A 362 -4.70 -11.54 43.09
CA LYS A 362 -5.48 -11.16 44.28
C LYS A 362 -6.83 -10.58 43.87
N PRO A 363 -7.87 -10.77 44.68
CA PRO A 363 -9.14 -10.05 44.52
C PRO A 363 -8.91 -8.55 44.45
N LEU A 364 -9.48 -7.91 43.43
CA LEU A 364 -9.53 -6.47 43.29
C LEU A 364 -10.73 -5.93 44.07
N ALA A 365 -10.50 -4.92 44.90
CA ALA A 365 -11.56 -4.22 45.62
C ALA A 365 -12.27 -3.23 44.69
N LEU A 366 -13.09 -3.75 43.77
CA LEU A 366 -13.85 -2.95 42.80
C LEU A 366 -15.31 -2.86 43.24
N ALA A 367 -15.83 -1.65 43.36
CA ALA A 367 -17.24 -1.39 43.64
C ALA A 367 -18.00 -1.19 42.31
N LEU A 368 -18.19 -2.29 41.56
CA LEU A 368 -18.95 -2.26 40.30
C LEU A 368 -20.39 -2.70 40.52
N SER A 369 -21.34 -2.03 39.86
CA SER A 369 -22.70 -2.54 39.75
C SER A 369 -22.73 -3.83 38.90
N ALA A 370 -23.80 -4.62 39.01
CA ALA A 370 -23.96 -5.80 38.16
C ALA A 370 -23.91 -5.44 36.66
N TYR A 371 -24.49 -4.30 36.28
CA TYR A 371 -24.47 -3.81 34.90
C TYR A 371 -23.06 -3.40 34.44
N GLN A 372 -22.32 -2.68 35.29
CA GLN A 372 -20.93 -2.31 35.04
C GLN A 372 -20.01 -3.53 34.89
N GLY A 373 -20.22 -4.57 35.70
CA GLY A 373 -19.53 -5.86 35.54
C GLY A 373 -19.82 -6.50 34.17
N GLN A 374 -21.08 -6.46 33.72
CA GLN A 374 -21.47 -6.96 32.40
C GLN A 374 -20.90 -6.14 31.24
N LEU A 375 -20.75 -4.81 31.40
CA LEU A 375 -20.05 -3.96 30.43
C LEU A 375 -18.57 -4.32 30.33
N LEU A 376 -17.90 -4.49 31.47
CA LEU A 376 -16.49 -4.88 31.52
C LEU A 376 -16.25 -6.24 30.86
N LEU A 377 -17.13 -7.22 31.09
CA LEU A 377 -17.08 -8.52 30.40
C LEU A 377 -17.21 -8.37 28.88
N GLY A 378 -18.12 -7.51 28.40
CA GLY A 378 -18.28 -7.23 26.97
C GLY A 378 -17.02 -6.60 26.37
N LEU A 379 -16.46 -5.57 27.02
CA LEU A 379 -15.22 -4.91 26.58
C LEU A 379 -14.06 -5.90 26.52
N ALA A 380 -13.94 -6.76 27.54
CA ALA A 380 -12.91 -7.79 27.61
C ALA A 380 -13.06 -8.85 26.53
N ALA A 381 -14.29 -9.32 26.27
CA ALA A 381 -14.55 -10.31 25.22
C ALA A 381 -14.19 -9.74 23.84
N HIS A 382 -14.60 -8.51 23.56
CA HIS A 382 -14.27 -7.82 22.31
C HIS A 382 -12.75 -7.59 22.16
N LEU A 383 -12.08 -7.10 23.22
CA LEU A 383 -10.62 -6.95 23.26
C LEU A 383 -9.89 -8.26 22.95
N ARG A 384 -10.42 -9.38 23.45
CA ARG A 384 -9.89 -10.73 23.23
C ARG A 384 -10.13 -11.27 21.82
N GLY A 385 -10.84 -10.53 20.98
CA GLY A 385 -11.22 -10.96 19.63
C GLY A 385 -12.28 -12.06 19.64
N PHE A 386 -13.06 -12.17 20.71
CA PHE A 386 -14.19 -13.09 20.72
C PHE A 386 -15.28 -12.57 19.79
N VAL A 387 -15.99 -13.48 19.11
CA VAL A 387 -17.15 -13.12 18.30
C VAL A 387 -18.26 -12.61 19.23
N LEU A 388 -18.39 -11.29 19.30
CA LEU A 388 -19.42 -10.58 20.06
C LEU A 388 -20.49 -10.10 19.08
N VAL A 389 -21.69 -10.65 19.19
CA VAL A 389 -22.85 -10.20 18.44
C VAL A 389 -23.50 -9.08 19.24
N ALA A 390 -23.25 -7.84 18.82
CA ALA A 390 -23.90 -6.67 19.39
C ALA A 390 -25.41 -6.75 19.15
N ASP A 391 -26.20 -6.52 20.19
CA ASP A 391 -27.66 -6.51 20.15
C ASP A 391 -28.23 -5.12 19.86
N LYS A 392 -27.37 -4.11 19.77
CA LYS A 392 -27.72 -2.69 19.61
C LYS A 392 -27.13 -2.10 18.32
N PRO A 393 -27.94 -1.46 17.45
CA PRO A 393 -27.44 -0.72 16.30
C PRO A 393 -26.54 0.47 16.66
N SER A 394 -26.67 1.01 17.88
CA SER A 394 -25.86 2.11 18.40
C SER A 394 -24.42 1.70 18.72
N LEU A 395 -24.09 0.41 18.69
CA LEU A 395 -22.77 -0.09 19.05
C LEU A 395 -22.01 -0.60 17.83
N LEU A 396 -20.88 0.03 17.52
CA LEU A 396 -19.97 -0.43 16.49
C LEU A 396 -18.71 -1.02 17.12
N LEU A 397 -18.31 -2.19 16.63
CA LEU A 397 -17.13 -2.90 17.10
C LEU A 397 -15.95 -2.61 16.16
N HIS A 398 -14.86 -2.12 16.74
CA HIS A 398 -13.65 -1.73 16.03
C HIS A 398 -12.45 -2.61 16.41
N PRO A 399 -11.41 -2.69 15.56
CA PRO A 399 -10.19 -3.42 15.89
C PRO A 399 -9.53 -2.96 17.20
N PHE A 400 -8.65 -3.82 17.73
CA PHE A 400 -7.90 -3.58 18.97
C PHE A 400 -8.77 -3.33 20.20
N GLY A 401 -9.98 -3.88 20.24
CA GLY A 401 -10.89 -3.81 21.38
C GLY A 401 -11.64 -2.48 21.54
N TRP A 402 -11.54 -1.58 20.57
CA TRP A 402 -12.34 -0.35 20.57
C TRP A 402 -13.80 -0.65 20.27
N ILE A 403 -14.68 0.02 21.01
CA ILE A 403 -16.10 0.13 20.67
C ILE A 403 -16.41 1.61 20.43
N GLU A 404 -17.40 1.85 19.58
CA GLU A 404 -17.96 3.17 19.33
C GLU A 404 -19.45 3.15 19.64
N VAL A 405 -19.89 4.14 20.41
CA VAL A 405 -21.30 4.30 20.78
C VAL A 405 -21.87 5.51 20.06
N VAL A 406 -22.85 5.27 19.19
CA VAL A 406 -23.51 6.25 18.33
C VAL A 406 -24.94 6.46 18.81
N ASP A 407 -25.30 7.72 19.12
CA ASP A 407 -26.66 8.15 19.48
C ASP A 407 -27.30 7.40 20.67
N ASP A 408 -26.49 6.83 21.57
CA ASP A 408 -26.94 6.14 22.79
C ASP A 408 -26.29 6.78 24.04
N SER A 409 -26.88 7.91 24.46
CA SER A 409 -26.40 8.68 25.60
C SER A 409 -26.45 7.94 26.93
N ALA A 410 -27.34 6.95 27.07
CA ALA A 410 -27.45 6.13 28.27
C ALA A 410 -26.26 5.18 28.38
N LEU A 411 -25.95 4.44 27.30
CA LEU A 411 -24.78 3.56 27.26
C LEU A 411 -23.46 4.34 27.38
N GLN A 412 -23.36 5.51 26.72
CA GLN A 412 -22.18 6.38 26.86
C GLN A 412 -21.94 6.78 28.32
N ARG A 413 -23.01 7.18 29.04
CA ARG A 413 -22.91 7.54 30.46
C ARG A 413 -22.45 6.36 31.31
N GLU A 414 -23.05 5.19 31.14
CA GLU A 414 -22.69 3.98 31.89
C GLU A 414 -21.23 3.55 31.64
N LEU A 415 -20.72 3.70 30.41
CA LEU A 415 -19.32 3.43 30.08
C LEU A 415 -18.37 4.49 30.65
N CYS A 416 -18.76 5.77 30.67
CA CYS A 416 -18.02 6.83 31.35
C CYS A 416 -17.97 6.59 32.87
N ASP A 417 -19.08 6.19 33.48
CA ASP A 417 -19.17 5.86 34.91
C ASP A 417 -18.32 4.63 35.25
N LEU A 418 -18.34 3.59 34.40
CA LEU A 418 -17.43 2.44 34.51
C LEU A 418 -15.96 2.88 34.44
N ALA A 419 -15.60 3.73 33.48
CA ALA A 419 -14.24 4.24 33.34
C ALA A 419 -13.81 5.07 34.57
N ALA A 420 -14.71 5.87 35.13
CA ALA A 420 -14.46 6.64 36.35
C ALA A 420 -14.25 5.72 37.56
N ALA A 421 -15.07 4.68 37.72
CA ALA A 421 -14.95 3.69 38.79
C ALA A 421 -13.62 2.90 38.74
N LEU A 422 -13.01 2.81 37.56
CA LEU A 422 -11.78 2.04 37.31
C LEU A 422 -10.52 2.90 37.16
N LYS A 423 -10.64 4.23 37.18
CA LYS A 423 -9.57 5.17 36.77
C LYS A 423 -8.24 4.98 37.51
N ASP A 424 -8.29 4.69 38.81
CA ASP A 424 -7.12 4.57 39.69
C ASP A 424 -6.75 3.11 39.98
N GLY A 425 -7.39 2.15 39.30
CA GLY A 425 -7.21 0.72 39.50
C GLY A 425 -6.21 0.06 38.53
N GLU A 426 -6.06 -1.25 38.65
CA GLU A 426 -5.24 -2.07 37.74
C GLU A 426 -5.92 -2.29 36.37
N ILE A 427 -7.24 -2.13 36.31
CA ILE A 427 -8.04 -2.25 35.09
C ILE A 427 -8.35 -0.84 34.61
N ILE A 428 -8.03 -0.51 33.37
CA ILE A 428 -8.27 0.84 32.83
C ILE A 428 -9.21 0.75 31.63
N VAL A 429 -10.30 1.50 31.66
CA VAL A 429 -11.12 1.76 30.47
C VAL A 429 -10.72 3.11 29.90
N GLU A 430 -10.23 3.11 28.67
CA GLU A 430 -9.95 4.33 27.93
C GLU A 430 -11.22 4.91 27.34
N VAL A 431 -11.34 6.24 27.43
CA VAL A 431 -12.43 7.02 26.86
C VAL A 431 -11.84 8.07 25.92
N ARG A 432 -12.39 8.18 24.70
CA ARG A 432 -12.05 9.24 23.74
C ARG A 432 -13.32 9.90 23.23
N ARG A 433 -13.40 11.23 23.40
CA ARG A 433 -14.54 12.08 23.00
C ARG A 433 -15.90 11.57 23.48
N GLU A 434 -15.92 10.87 24.61
CA GLU A 434 -17.13 10.23 25.18
C GLU A 434 -17.89 9.32 24.18
N ARG A 435 -17.19 8.85 23.14
CA ARG A 435 -17.75 8.10 22.02
C ARG A 435 -17.04 6.76 21.83
N TYR A 436 -15.72 6.76 21.96
CA TYR A 436 -14.92 5.55 21.82
C TYR A 436 -14.45 5.06 23.18
N PHE A 437 -14.64 3.77 23.41
CA PHE A 437 -14.32 3.11 24.67
C PHE A 437 -13.52 1.83 24.42
N ARG A 438 -12.60 1.51 25.32
CA ARG A 438 -11.84 0.25 25.25
C ARG A 438 -11.29 -0.13 26.61
N LEU A 439 -11.23 -1.43 26.90
CA LEU A 439 -10.38 -1.94 27.97
C LEU A 439 -8.89 -1.87 27.56
N SER A 440 -8.11 -1.00 28.20
CA SER A 440 -6.73 -0.68 27.84
C SER A 440 -5.71 -1.64 28.45
N VAL A 441 -5.87 -2.90 28.07
CA VAL A 441 -5.05 -4.02 28.55
C VAL A 441 -4.57 -4.81 27.34
N ARG A 442 -3.34 -5.31 27.36
CA ARG A 442 -2.87 -6.23 26.33
C ARG A 442 -3.77 -7.49 26.29
N PRO A 443 -4.34 -7.90 25.15
CA PRO A 443 -5.38 -8.94 25.11
C PRO A 443 -4.96 -10.26 25.76
N ASP A 444 -3.71 -10.68 25.62
CA ASP A 444 -3.15 -11.91 26.22
C ASP A 444 -3.09 -11.90 27.76
N LEU A 445 -3.36 -10.77 28.42
CA LEU A 445 -3.43 -10.66 29.88
C LEU A 445 -4.84 -10.85 30.43
N VAL A 446 -5.86 -10.94 29.56
CA VAL A 446 -7.26 -11.05 29.98
C VAL A 446 -7.74 -12.50 29.87
N TYR A 447 -8.25 -13.03 30.98
CA TYR A 447 -8.76 -14.38 31.12
C TYR A 447 -10.18 -14.38 31.69
N PHE A 448 -10.92 -15.45 31.44
CA PHE A 448 -12.26 -15.66 32.00
C PHE A 448 -12.27 -16.86 32.94
N ASP A 449 -13.27 -16.88 33.81
CA ASP A 449 -13.47 -17.96 34.79
C ASP A 449 -13.50 -19.35 34.14
N ASP A 450 -12.94 -20.33 34.85
CA ASP A 450 -12.74 -21.68 34.35
C ASP A 450 -14.08 -22.38 34.05
N ASP A 451 -15.15 -21.99 34.75
CA ASP A 451 -16.52 -22.49 34.56
C ASP A 451 -17.12 -22.18 33.18
N LEU A 452 -16.50 -21.27 32.41
CA LEU A 452 -16.89 -20.97 31.04
C LEU A 452 -16.41 -22.05 30.05
N TYR A 453 -15.50 -22.92 30.47
CA TYR A 453 -14.79 -23.82 29.58
C TYR A 453 -15.11 -25.28 29.84
N ALA A 454 -15.00 -26.09 28.79
CA ALA A 454 -15.11 -27.54 28.88
C ALA A 454 -14.01 -28.23 28.07
N PHE A 455 -13.56 -29.37 28.59
CA PHE A 455 -12.66 -30.30 27.92
C PHE A 455 -13.45 -31.55 27.54
N THR A 456 -13.54 -31.84 26.24
CA THR A 456 -14.32 -32.96 25.70
C THR A 456 -13.45 -33.92 24.92
N VAL A 457 -13.65 -35.21 25.16
CA VAL A 457 -12.99 -36.30 24.43
C VAL A 457 -13.98 -37.43 24.17
N ASP A 458 -13.88 -38.06 22.99
CA ASP A 458 -14.74 -39.18 22.63
C ASP A 458 -14.24 -40.49 23.26
N ARG A 459 -15.16 -41.30 23.77
CA ARG A 459 -14.85 -42.54 24.49
C ARG A 459 -14.17 -43.58 23.60
N GLU A 460 -14.50 -43.59 22.32
CA GLU A 460 -13.87 -44.48 21.34
C GLU A 460 -12.41 -44.10 21.11
N ASP A 461 -12.10 -42.80 21.07
CA ASP A 461 -10.74 -42.28 20.92
C ASP A 461 -9.85 -42.67 22.11
N LEU A 462 -10.39 -42.68 23.34
CA LEU A 462 -9.65 -43.14 24.52
C LEU A 462 -9.25 -44.63 24.47
N ARG A 463 -9.94 -45.43 23.65
CA ARG A 463 -9.65 -46.86 23.43
C ARG A 463 -8.85 -47.10 22.16
N SER A 464 -8.50 -46.04 21.44
CA SER A 464 -7.80 -46.12 20.16
C SER A 464 -6.36 -46.64 20.33
N VAL A 465 -5.85 -47.30 19.30
CA VAL A 465 -4.43 -47.66 19.17
C VAL A 465 -3.58 -46.52 18.60
N ARG A 466 -4.21 -45.39 18.23
CA ARG A 466 -3.51 -44.22 17.68
C ARG A 466 -2.67 -43.54 18.76
N THR A 467 -1.49 -43.07 18.37
CA THR A 467 -0.58 -42.36 19.27
C THR A 467 -1.09 -40.97 19.67
N LYS A 468 -1.90 -40.34 18.82
CA LYS A 468 -2.57 -39.07 19.09
C LYS A 468 -4.07 -39.17 18.81
N ILE A 469 -4.87 -38.55 19.67
CA ILE A 469 -6.33 -38.51 19.58
C ILE A 469 -6.84 -37.07 19.56
N SER A 470 -8.08 -36.89 19.11
CA SER A 470 -8.70 -35.58 19.05
C SER A 470 -9.29 -35.22 20.42
N VAL A 471 -9.04 -34.00 20.88
CA VAL A 471 -9.72 -33.42 22.03
C VAL A 471 -10.26 -32.05 21.66
N ASN A 472 -11.41 -31.73 22.19
CA ASN A 472 -12.06 -30.44 21.98
C ASN A 472 -12.03 -29.65 23.27
N ILE A 473 -11.62 -28.38 23.18
CA ILE A 473 -11.75 -27.43 24.28
C ILE A 473 -12.69 -26.35 23.81
N SER A 474 -13.75 -26.14 24.58
CA SER A 474 -14.79 -25.18 24.23
C SER A 474 -14.89 -24.07 25.26
N ARG A 475 -15.21 -22.88 24.77
CA ARG A 475 -15.77 -21.77 25.56
C ARG A 475 -17.27 -21.73 25.27
N ARG A 476 -18.10 -21.78 26.31
CA ARG A 476 -19.55 -21.64 26.14
C ARG A 476 -19.93 -20.20 25.76
N ALA A 477 -21.10 -20.03 25.15
CA ALA A 477 -21.67 -18.71 24.92
C ALA A 477 -22.05 -18.03 26.25
N PHE A 478 -21.99 -16.71 26.29
CA PHE A 478 -22.43 -15.92 27.44
C PHE A 478 -22.92 -14.53 27.02
N VAL A 479 -23.80 -13.97 27.84
CA VAL A 479 -24.41 -12.66 27.63
C VAL A 479 -23.59 -11.60 28.37
N THR A 480 -23.47 -10.43 27.75
CA THR A 480 -22.87 -9.22 28.32
C THR A 480 -23.80 -8.03 28.12
N ALA A 481 -23.48 -6.88 28.70
CA ALA A 481 -24.27 -5.65 28.48
C ALA A 481 -24.08 -5.04 27.07
N LEU A 482 -23.08 -5.52 26.32
CA LEU A 482 -22.76 -5.10 24.95
C LEU A 482 -23.29 -6.07 23.87
N GLY A 483 -23.86 -7.20 24.27
CA GLY A 483 -24.33 -8.24 23.36
C GLY A 483 -23.98 -9.65 23.82
N THR A 484 -24.15 -10.62 22.93
CA THR A 484 -23.90 -12.04 23.21
C THR A 484 -22.59 -12.50 22.60
N VAL A 485 -21.73 -13.10 23.42
CA VAL A 485 -20.50 -13.73 22.96
C VAL A 485 -20.82 -15.16 22.56
N GLU A 486 -20.47 -15.53 21.33
CA GLU A 486 -20.73 -16.87 20.80
C GLU A 486 -19.86 -17.93 21.48
N SER A 487 -20.28 -19.20 21.40
CA SER A 487 -19.42 -20.31 21.82
C SER A 487 -18.29 -20.52 20.81
N GLN A 488 -17.12 -20.95 21.29
CA GLN A 488 -15.99 -21.34 20.43
C GLN A 488 -15.54 -22.74 20.80
N VAL A 489 -15.19 -23.56 19.80
CA VAL A 489 -14.65 -24.90 20.01
C VAL A 489 -13.37 -25.03 19.20
N GLU A 490 -12.28 -25.39 19.87
CA GLU A 490 -11.01 -25.68 19.23
C GLU A 490 -10.66 -27.15 19.38
N SER A 491 -10.23 -27.77 18.27
CA SER A 491 -9.81 -29.16 18.23
C SER A 491 -8.29 -29.28 18.22
N PHE A 492 -7.76 -30.15 19.08
CA PHE A 492 -6.35 -30.41 19.27
C PHE A 492 -6.05 -31.90 19.14
N LYS A 493 -4.91 -32.22 18.50
CA LYS A 493 -4.41 -33.60 18.42
C LYS A 493 -3.36 -33.83 19.49
N LEU A 494 -3.74 -34.45 20.59
CA LEU A 494 -2.87 -34.68 21.75
C LEU A 494 -2.45 -36.16 21.85
N PRO A 495 -1.26 -36.45 22.41
CA PRO A 495 -0.86 -37.82 22.70
C PRO A 495 -1.88 -38.53 23.59
N LEU A 496 -2.28 -39.76 23.24
CA LEU A 496 -3.27 -40.53 24.01
C LEU A 496 -2.90 -40.66 25.48
N GLU A 497 -1.62 -40.91 25.76
CA GLU A 497 -1.10 -41.00 27.13
C GLU A 497 -1.28 -39.69 27.91
N LEU A 498 -1.05 -38.53 27.27
CA LEU A 498 -1.27 -37.23 27.90
C LEU A 498 -2.74 -37.00 28.20
N VAL A 499 -3.64 -37.37 27.28
CA VAL A 499 -5.09 -37.21 27.48
C VAL A 499 -5.59 -38.09 28.63
N ASN A 500 -5.19 -39.36 28.70
CA ASN A 500 -5.54 -40.23 29.82
C ASN A 500 -5.04 -39.67 31.15
N LYS A 501 -3.80 -39.15 31.20
CA LYS A 501 -3.26 -38.52 32.40
C LYS A 501 -3.98 -37.21 32.79
N LEU A 502 -4.40 -36.40 31.82
CA LEU A 502 -5.22 -35.21 32.06
C LEU A 502 -6.60 -35.57 32.61
N ILE A 503 -7.18 -36.68 32.13
CA ILE A 503 -8.42 -37.24 32.67
C ILE A 503 -8.22 -37.70 34.12
N ASP A 504 -7.14 -38.43 34.40
CA ASP A 504 -6.83 -38.87 35.76
C ASP A 504 -6.68 -37.68 36.72
N LEU A 505 -6.03 -36.59 36.28
CA LEU A 505 -5.94 -35.32 37.02
C LEU A 505 -7.31 -34.67 37.26
N ALA A 506 -8.29 -34.89 36.38
CA ALA A 506 -9.64 -34.36 36.55
C ALA A 506 -10.49 -35.20 37.51
N GLU A 507 -10.21 -36.50 37.63
CA GLU A 507 -10.97 -37.43 38.46
C GLU A 507 -10.41 -37.60 39.89
N ARG A 508 -9.13 -37.28 40.09
CA ARG A 508 -8.44 -37.49 41.36
C ARG A 508 -7.73 -36.22 41.80
N GLN A 509 -7.67 -36.00 43.12
CA GLN A 509 -6.85 -34.94 43.69
C GLN A 509 -5.41 -35.41 43.84
N PHE A 510 -4.48 -34.57 43.40
CA PHE A 510 -3.05 -34.78 43.56
C PHE A 510 -2.44 -33.61 44.32
N THR A 511 -1.53 -33.88 45.25
CA THR A 511 -0.72 -32.83 45.86
C THR A 511 0.20 -32.20 44.79
N ALA A 512 0.55 -30.93 44.95
CA ALA A 512 1.32 -30.17 43.96
C ALA A 512 2.77 -30.67 43.78
N ASP A 513 3.26 -31.48 44.71
CA ASP A 513 4.57 -32.16 44.72
C ASP A 513 4.51 -33.60 44.18
N ASN A 514 3.33 -34.11 43.83
CA ASN A 514 3.18 -35.44 43.27
C ASN A 514 3.93 -35.57 41.92
N GLU A 515 4.88 -36.51 41.85
CA GLU A 515 5.77 -36.67 40.69
C GLU A 515 5.01 -36.91 39.37
N LEU A 516 3.92 -37.68 39.42
CA LEU A 516 3.08 -37.94 38.25
C LEU A 516 2.38 -36.65 37.81
N ALA A 517 1.74 -35.92 38.73
CA ALA A 517 1.04 -34.68 38.42
C ALA A 517 1.97 -33.60 37.85
N VAL A 518 3.19 -33.47 38.39
CA VAL A 518 4.22 -32.56 37.88
C VAL A 518 4.64 -32.91 36.46
N LYS A 519 4.86 -34.20 36.16
CA LYS A 519 5.20 -34.66 34.79
C LYS A 519 4.09 -34.34 33.79
N VAL A 520 2.82 -34.44 34.20
CA VAL A 520 1.67 -34.12 33.35
C VAL A 520 1.58 -32.62 33.10
N GLU A 521 1.76 -31.80 34.14
CA GLU A 521 1.80 -30.34 34.03
C GLU A 521 2.93 -29.90 33.07
N ASP A 522 4.11 -30.49 33.16
CA ASP A 522 5.25 -30.20 32.28
C ASP A 522 5.00 -30.60 30.82
N ALA A 523 4.39 -31.78 30.59
CA ALA A 523 4.02 -32.22 29.26
C ALA A 523 2.97 -31.29 28.63
N TYR A 524 1.98 -30.85 29.41
CA TYR A 524 0.99 -29.84 29.01
C TYR A 524 1.66 -28.50 28.65
N LYS A 525 2.55 -27.99 29.51
CA LYS A 525 3.26 -26.71 29.32
C LYS A 525 4.19 -26.69 28.10
N LYS A 526 4.72 -27.85 27.71
CA LYS A 526 5.57 -27.99 26.51
C LYS A 526 4.76 -28.14 25.22
N GLY A 527 3.50 -28.60 25.33
CA GLY A 527 2.59 -28.79 24.20
C GLY A 527 1.46 -27.78 24.19
N LEU A 528 0.27 -28.20 24.62
CA LEU A 528 -1.00 -27.48 24.47
C LEU A 528 -0.96 -26.04 25.00
N ASP A 529 -0.31 -25.78 26.14
CA ASP A 529 -0.24 -24.43 26.74
C ASP A 529 0.43 -23.38 25.84
N ARG A 530 1.26 -23.83 24.89
CA ARG A 530 1.97 -22.96 23.93
C ARG A 530 1.20 -22.75 22.64
N GLU A 531 0.15 -23.52 22.39
CA GLU A 531 -0.63 -23.44 21.14
C GLU A 531 -1.38 -22.11 21.08
N PRO A 532 -1.18 -21.27 20.04
CA PRO A 532 -1.87 -19.99 19.92
C PRO A 532 -3.39 -20.12 19.94
N ARG A 533 -3.94 -21.18 19.34
CA ARG A 533 -5.39 -21.46 19.34
C ARG A 533 -5.94 -21.79 20.73
N PHE A 534 -5.15 -22.45 21.58
CA PHE A 534 -5.54 -22.68 22.97
C PHE A 534 -5.55 -21.36 23.75
N LYS A 535 -4.48 -20.57 23.62
CA LYS A 535 -4.40 -19.25 24.26
C LYS A 535 -5.52 -18.31 23.81
N ALA A 536 -5.92 -18.38 22.54
CA ALA A 536 -6.99 -17.56 21.98
C ALA A 536 -8.33 -17.76 22.69
N LEU A 537 -8.61 -18.95 23.27
CA LEU A 537 -9.85 -19.21 24.01
C LEU A 537 -10.05 -18.33 25.26
N GLY A 538 -8.97 -17.73 25.80
CA GLY A 538 -9.01 -16.90 27.00
C GLY A 538 -9.07 -17.67 28.32
N LEU A 539 -8.85 -18.99 28.28
CA LEU A 539 -8.63 -19.82 29.46
C LEU A 539 -7.21 -19.57 29.98
N ARG A 540 -7.07 -19.37 31.30
CA ARG A 540 -5.76 -19.12 31.92
C ARG A 540 -4.83 -20.32 31.74
N LYS A 541 -5.22 -21.46 32.30
CA LYS A 541 -4.48 -22.73 32.22
C LYS A 541 -5.44 -23.88 32.41
N LEU A 542 -5.26 -24.94 31.64
CA LEU A 542 -6.03 -26.18 31.82
C LEU A 542 -5.62 -26.93 33.09
N VAL A 543 -4.32 -26.91 33.41
CA VAL A 543 -3.74 -27.54 34.60
C VAL A 543 -2.93 -26.49 35.36
N HIS A 544 -3.24 -26.31 36.64
CA HIS A 544 -2.52 -25.35 37.48
C HIS A 544 -2.60 -25.74 38.96
N ARG A 545 -1.76 -25.11 39.78
CA ARG A 545 -1.67 -25.39 41.22
C ARG A 545 -2.51 -24.38 41.99
N VAL A 546 -3.32 -24.84 42.93
CA VAL A 546 -4.14 -24.02 43.84
C VAL A 546 -3.98 -24.60 45.25
N ASP A 547 -3.57 -23.77 46.21
CA ASP A 547 -3.43 -24.12 47.63
C ASP A 547 -2.68 -25.45 47.90
N GLY A 548 -1.61 -25.71 47.14
CA GLY A 548 -0.79 -26.93 47.28
C GLY A 548 -1.38 -28.18 46.62
N VAL A 549 -2.46 -28.05 45.84
CA VAL A 549 -3.10 -29.13 45.08
C VAL A 549 -2.99 -28.87 43.58
N MET A 550 -2.76 -29.93 42.80
CA MET A 550 -2.85 -29.86 41.33
C MET A 550 -4.31 -29.90 40.92
N ARG A 551 -4.77 -28.90 40.17
CA ARG A 551 -6.15 -28.75 39.72
C ARG A 551 -6.24 -28.85 38.21
N PHE A 552 -7.19 -29.67 37.75
CA PHE A 552 -7.73 -29.59 36.40
C PHE A 552 -8.84 -28.53 36.40
N ALA A 553 -8.65 -27.47 35.61
CA ALA A 553 -9.39 -26.22 35.74
C ALA A 553 -10.86 -26.33 35.29
N VAL A 554 -11.10 -27.06 34.21
CA VAL A 554 -12.36 -26.99 33.46
C VAL A 554 -13.23 -28.23 33.65
N LYS A 555 -14.51 -28.14 33.29
CA LYS A 555 -15.41 -29.30 33.30
C LYS A 555 -14.96 -30.34 32.26
N ARG A 556 -14.87 -31.61 32.67
CA ARG A 556 -14.60 -32.74 31.77
C ARG A 556 -15.91 -33.35 31.24
N GLU A 557 -15.96 -33.62 29.94
CA GLU A 557 -17.02 -34.40 29.30
C GLU A 557 -16.40 -35.55 28.49
N VAL A 558 -16.78 -36.80 28.78
CA VAL A 558 -16.43 -37.96 27.94
C VAL A 558 -17.70 -38.36 27.21
N ARG A 559 -17.69 -38.27 25.88
CA ARG A 559 -18.87 -38.54 25.03
C ARG A 559 -18.84 -39.94 24.45
#